data_AF-A0AB34ALH8-F1
#
_entry.id   AF-A0AB34ALH8-F1
#
_cell.length_a   1.000
_cell.length_b   1.000
_cell.length_c   1.000
_cell.angle_alpha   90.00
_cell.angle_beta   90.00
_cell.angle_gamma   90.00
#
_symmetry.space_group_name_H-M   'P 1'
#
loop_
_entity.id
_entity.type
_entity.pdbx_description
1 polymer ?
#
loop_
_entity_poly.entity_id
_entity_poly.type
_entity_poly.pdbx_seq_one_letter_code
_entity_poly.pdbx_strand_id
1 'polypeptide(L)'
;MRSVKALSEELEVSKQTIFNNIKRLNIETIKQENTSFIKEDSDIEKIVQRVNENKKKYGFENVAESKQKKDPDNIDVESKTDAQIVEILKNQIDTLNNQIEKQESRHETTIEFYRKELQERSKLLENQQVLALESNKKIKKLEDQLEEERRLNYSFDTSVNERQNVNVQEATFTGESKDTDQQQEWEQPTEVQHKDIPEEKENENLNEEPSTIDDKQFEEIDNEYEDKEEKPPKKGFWSRLFGN
;
A
#
# COMPACT_ATOMS: atom_id res chain seq x y z
N MET A 1 -32.22 37.37 -4.38
CA MET A 1 -30.78 37.38 -4.01
C MET A 1 -30.55 36.67 -2.68
N ARG A 2 -29.75 35.60 -2.64
CA ARG A 2 -29.31 34.94 -1.40
C ARG A 2 -27.80 35.02 -1.25
N SER A 3 -27.33 35.06 -0.01
CA SER A 3 -25.90 34.99 0.28
C SER A 3 -25.40 33.56 0.15
N VAL A 4 -24.15 33.40 -0.31
CA VAL A 4 -23.48 32.09 -0.37
C VAL A 4 -23.37 31.46 1.02
N LYS A 5 -23.24 32.29 2.07
CA LYS A 5 -23.23 31.84 3.47
C LYS A 5 -24.57 31.22 3.86
N ALA A 6 -25.69 31.92 3.62
CA ALA A 6 -27.01 31.41 3.94
C ALA A 6 -27.32 30.12 3.18
N LEU A 7 -27.00 30.07 1.89
CA LEU A 7 -27.22 28.88 1.07
C LEU A 7 -26.36 27.68 1.52
N SER A 8 -25.14 27.93 2.01
CA SER A 8 -24.28 26.88 2.54
C SER A 8 -24.79 26.31 3.87
N GLU A 9 -25.36 27.16 4.72
CA GLU A 9 -25.95 26.76 6.00
C GLU A 9 -27.25 25.97 5.77
N GLU A 10 -28.12 26.43 4.88
CA GLU A 10 -29.38 25.76 4.50
C GLU A 10 -29.14 24.36 3.92
N LEU A 11 -28.15 24.24 3.03
CA LEU A 11 -27.81 22.96 2.40
C LEU A 11 -26.83 22.13 3.23
N GLU A 12 -26.45 22.55 4.45
CA GLU A 12 -25.49 21.85 5.31
C GLU A 12 -24.19 21.44 4.58
N VAL A 13 -23.66 22.34 3.75
CA VAL A 13 -22.42 22.14 3.00
C VAL A 13 -21.44 23.28 3.26
N SER A 14 -20.16 23.05 2.99
CA SER A 14 -19.18 24.13 3.10
C SER A 14 -19.44 25.23 2.07
N LYS A 15 -19.15 26.49 2.42
CA LYS A 15 -19.20 27.63 1.47
C LYS A 15 -18.42 27.34 0.17
N GLN A 16 -17.31 26.63 0.29
CA GLN A 16 -16.49 26.23 -0.85
C GLN A 16 -17.25 25.32 -1.83
N THR A 17 -18.11 24.44 -1.31
CA THR A 17 -18.96 23.57 -2.14
C THR A 17 -19.91 24.40 -2.99
N ILE A 18 -20.51 25.44 -2.41
CA ILE A 18 -21.37 26.38 -3.15
C ILE A 18 -20.55 27.15 -4.20
N PHE A 19 -19.38 27.68 -3.86
CA PHE A 19 -18.50 28.36 -4.83
C PHE A 19 -18.04 27.47 -5.99
N ASN A 20 -17.76 26.19 -5.73
CA ASN A 20 -17.40 25.23 -6.76
C ASN A 20 -18.57 25.00 -7.75
N ASN A 21 -19.81 24.96 -7.26
CA ASN A 21 -20.99 24.83 -8.11
C ASN A 21 -21.27 26.11 -8.90
N ILE A 22 -21.13 27.29 -8.28
CA ILE A 22 -21.22 28.60 -8.97
C ILE A 22 -20.24 28.66 -10.14
N LYS A 23 -18.97 28.29 -9.93
CA LYS A 23 -17.94 28.25 -10.98
C LYS A 23 -18.28 27.26 -12.10
N ARG A 24 -18.84 26.09 -11.76
CA ARG A 24 -19.21 25.05 -12.74
C ARG A 24 -20.42 25.44 -13.59
N LEU A 25 -21.37 26.16 -12.99
CA LEU A 25 -22.59 26.63 -13.64
C LEU A 25 -22.39 28.01 -14.31
N ASN A 26 -21.19 28.59 -14.19
CA ASN A 26 -20.82 29.88 -14.74
C ASN A 26 -21.76 31.03 -14.29
N ILE A 27 -22.17 30.97 -13.02
CA ILE A 27 -23.12 31.92 -12.41
C ILE A 27 -22.38 33.15 -11.90
N GLU A 28 -22.94 34.34 -12.15
CA GLU A 28 -22.39 35.59 -11.65
C GLU A 28 -22.77 35.85 -10.17
N THR A 29 -21.79 36.34 -9.40
CA THR A 29 -22.01 36.72 -8.00
C THR A 29 -21.66 38.18 -7.76
N ILE A 30 -22.43 38.88 -6.93
CA ILE A 30 -22.09 40.21 -6.43
C ILE A 30 -21.39 40.08 -5.08
N LYS A 31 -20.36 40.89 -4.84
CA LYS A 31 -19.78 41.06 -3.50
C LYS A 31 -20.38 42.30 -2.84
N GLN A 32 -21.08 42.13 -1.73
CA GLN A 32 -21.58 43.21 -0.88
C GLN A 32 -21.13 42.96 0.56
N GLU A 33 -20.57 43.97 1.22
CA GLU A 33 -20.16 43.90 2.64
C GLU A 33 -19.31 42.64 2.97
N ASN A 34 -18.32 42.35 2.11
CA ASN A 34 -17.46 41.16 2.21
C ASN A 34 -18.16 39.80 2.09
N THR A 35 -19.43 39.77 1.70
CA THR A 35 -20.18 38.54 1.44
C THR A 35 -20.58 38.45 -0.03
N SER A 36 -20.51 37.23 -0.57
CA SER A 36 -20.92 36.95 -1.95
C SER A 36 -22.41 36.61 -2.00
N PHE A 37 -23.12 37.19 -2.96
CA PHE A 37 -24.54 36.98 -3.22
C PHE A 37 -24.77 36.49 -4.63
N ILE A 38 -25.74 35.59 -4.79
CA ILE A 38 -26.26 35.15 -6.10
C ILE A 38 -27.49 36.02 -6.40
N LYS A 39 -27.55 36.60 -7.61
CA LYS A 39 -28.62 37.55 -7.95
C LYS A 39 -29.95 36.84 -8.22
N GLU A 40 -29.89 35.89 -9.15
CA GLU A 40 -31.06 35.24 -9.74
C GLU A 40 -31.50 34.03 -8.91
N ASP A 41 -32.80 33.90 -8.69
CA ASP A 41 -33.36 32.77 -7.95
C ASP A 41 -33.30 31.47 -8.78
N SER A 42 -33.37 31.56 -10.12
CA SER A 42 -33.16 30.41 -11.02
C SER A 42 -31.77 29.79 -10.84
N ASP A 43 -30.75 30.62 -10.62
CA ASP A 43 -29.38 30.16 -10.42
C ASP A 43 -29.19 29.53 -9.04
N ILE A 44 -29.91 30.01 -8.03
CA ILE A 44 -29.95 29.37 -6.71
C ILE A 44 -30.55 27.97 -6.83
N GLU A 45 -31.66 27.81 -7.55
CA GLU A 45 -32.31 26.51 -7.76
C GLU A 45 -31.39 25.51 -8.48
N LYS A 46 -30.68 25.92 -9.53
CA LYS A 46 -29.69 25.07 -10.22
C LYS A 46 -28.59 24.59 -9.29
N ILE A 47 -28.10 25.46 -8.39
CA ILE A 47 -27.08 25.10 -7.40
C ILE A 47 -27.65 24.10 -6.39
N VAL A 48 -28.84 24.37 -5.84
CA VAL A 48 -29.53 23.48 -4.90
C VAL A 48 -29.72 22.09 -5.49
N GLN A 49 -30.26 22.02 -6.71
CA GLN A 49 -30.50 20.76 -7.43
C GLN A 49 -29.19 19.96 -7.56
N ARG A 50 -28.12 20.60 -8.06
CA ARG A 50 -26.82 19.94 -8.24
C ARG A 50 -26.19 19.49 -6.93
N VAL A 51 -26.34 20.28 -5.86
CA VAL A 51 -25.83 19.91 -4.53
C VAL A 51 -26.60 18.69 -4.00
N ASN A 52 -27.92 18.68 -4.11
CA ASN A 52 -28.76 17.56 -3.68
C ASN A 52 -28.52 16.29 -4.51
N GLU A 53 -28.35 16.40 -5.83
CA GLU A 53 -27.94 15.28 -6.70
C GLU A 53 -26.59 14.68 -6.28
N ASN A 54 -25.61 15.53 -5.92
CA ASN A 54 -24.32 15.06 -5.45
C ASN A 54 -24.44 14.39 -4.06
N LYS A 55 -25.21 14.96 -3.14
CA LYS A 55 -25.49 14.33 -1.84
C LYS A 55 -26.09 12.94 -2.01
N LYS A 56 -27.09 12.81 -2.90
CA LYS A 56 -27.71 11.54 -3.29
C LYS A 56 -26.71 10.53 -3.82
N LYS A 57 -25.83 10.93 -4.74
CA LYS A 57 -24.80 10.05 -5.32
C LYS A 57 -23.87 9.44 -4.26
N TYR A 58 -23.55 10.19 -3.21
CA TYR A 58 -22.63 9.75 -2.15
C TYR A 58 -23.35 9.25 -0.89
N GLY A 59 -24.68 9.12 -0.91
CA GLY A 59 -25.45 8.59 0.22
C GLY A 59 -25.62 9.56 1.40
N PHE A 60 -25.41 10.86 1.20
CA PHE A 60 -25.66 11.92 2.18
C PHE A 60 -27.05 12.55 2.02
N GLU A 61 -28.06 11.77 1.63
CA GLU A 61 -29.42 12.31 1.48
C GLU A 61 -29.91 12.84 2.83
N ASN A 62 -30.20 14.13 2.89
CA ASN A 62 -30.95 14.70 4.01
C ASN A 62 -32.37 14.12 3.91
N VAL A 63 -32.75 13.26 4.86
CA VAL A 63 -34.07 12.61 4.98
C VAL A 63 -35.23 13.63 5.08
N ALA A 64 -34.93 14.93 5.10
CA ALA A 64 -35.88 16.02 5.30
C ALA A 64 -36.68 16.43 4.03
N GLU A 65 -36.17 16.30 2.81
CA GLU A 65 -36.73 17.04 1.66
C GLU A 65 -37.67 16.27 0.71
N SER A 66 -37.83 14.95 0.86
CA SER A 66 -38.89 14.22 0.11
C SER A 66 -40.25 14.20 0.81
N LYS A 67 -40.33 14.74 2.03
CA LYS A 67 -41.61 15.00 2.68
C LYS A 67 -42.07 16.39 2.25
N GLN A 68 -42.93 16.43 1.23
CA GLN A 68 -43.85 17.55 1.04
C GLN A 68 -44.34 18.04 2.41
N LYS A 69 -44.30 19.36 2.60
CA LYS A 69 -44.91 20.11 3.71
C LYS A 69 -46.16 19.40 4.22
N LYS A 70 -45.99 18.55 5.23
CA LYS A 70 -46.98 18.35 6.26
C LYS A 70 -46.42 19.17 7.40
N ASP A 71 -47.24 20.07 7.90
CA ASP A 71 -47.00 20.77 9.15
C ASP A 71 -46.43 19.79 10.18
N PRO A 72 -45.60 20.24 11.15
CA PRO A 72 -45.39 19.47 12.34
C PRO A 72 -46.72 19.47 13.10
N ASP A 73 -47.70 18.71 12.60
CA ASP A 73 -48.70 18.11 13.44
C ASP A 73 -47.88 17.31 14.44
N ASN A 74 -47.68 17.96 15.60
CA ASN A 74 -47.79 17.35 16.90
C ASN A 74 -48.25 15.91 16.71
N ILE A 75 -47.30 14.96 16.71
CA ILE A 75 -47.65 13.56 16.60
C ILE A 75 -48.36 13.26 17.90
N ASP A 76 -49.67 13.44 17.84
CA ASP A 76 -50.59 12.88 18.76
C ASP A 76 -50.37 11.37 18.67
N VAL A 77 -49.69 10.85 19.68
CA VAL A 77 -49.39 9.43 19.85
C VAL A 77 -50.71 8.62 19.94
N GLU A 78 -51.85 9.31 20.01
CA GLU A 78 -53.16 8.81 20.39
C GLU A 78 -53.95 8.09 19.27
N SER A 79 -53.43 7.90 18.04
CA SER A 79 -54.21 7.23 16.97
C SER A 79 -53.45 6.35 15.95
N LYS A 80 -52.23 5.89 16.24
CA LYS A 80 -51.61 4.82 15.42
C LYS A 80 -52.06 3.47 15.94
N THR A 81 -52.63 2.64 15.07
CA THR A 81 -52.96 1.25 15.43
C THR A 81 -51.68 0.44 15.60
N ASP A 82 -51.68 -0.50 16.54
CA ASP A 82 -50.53 -1.36 16.84
C ASP A 82 -49.97 -2.06 15.59
N ALA A 83 -50.84 -2.39 14.63
CA ALA A 83 -50.47 -2.99 13.35
C ALA A 83 -49.56 -2.06 12.49
N GLN A 84 -49.87 -0.77 12.43
CA GLN A 84 -49.07 0.21 11.69
C GLN A 84 -47.72 0.45 12.37
N ILE A 85 -47.68 0.40 13.70
CA ILE A 85 -46.43 0.51 14.46
C ILE A 85 -45.52 -0.70 14.16
N VAL A 86 -46.08 -1.91 14.17
CA VAL A 86 -45.35 -3.14 13.82
C VAL A 86 -44.82 -3.10 12.39
N GLU A 87 -45.59 -2.60 11.43
CA GLU A 87 -45.15 -2.47 10.03
C GLU A 87 -44.00 -1.47 9.88
N ILE A 88 -44.08 -0.32 10.54
CA ILE A 88 -43.00 0.68 10.56
C ILE A 88 -41.73 0.07 11.16
N LEU A 89 -41.84 -0.64 12.28
CA LEU A 89 -40.71 -1.29 12.94
C LEU A 89 -40.07 -2.37 12.05
N LYS A 90 -40.87 -3.17 11.33
CA LYS A 90 -40.35 -4.15 10.36
C LYS A 90 -39.54 -3.48 9.26
N ASN A 91 -40.08 -2.42 8.65
CA ASN A 91 -39.37 -1.67 7.62
C ASN A 91 -38.07 -1.04 8.15
N GLN A 92 -38.04 -0.60 9.41
CA GLN A 92 -36.82 -0.13 10.07
C GLN A 92 -35.79 -1.24 10.28
N ILE A 93 -36.21 -2.44 10.69
CA ILE A 93 -35.34 -3.60 10.82
C ILE A 93 -34.75 -3.99 9.45
N ASP A 94 -35.56 -4.03 8.41
CA ASP A 94 -35.11 -4.40 7.06
C ASP A 94 -34.11 -3.38 6.50
N THR A 95 -34.35 -2.08 6.73
CA THR A 95 -33.40 -1.04 6.31
C THR A 95 -32.08 -1.12 7.07
N LEU A 96 -32.11 -1.41 8.37
CA LEU A 96 -30.89 -1.62 9.16
C LEU A 96 -30.13 -2.87 8.72
N ASN A 97 -30.81 -3.99 8.48
CA ASN A 97 -30.18 -5.22 7.99
C ASN A 97 -29.48 -4.99 6.65
N ASN A 98 -30.13 -4.30 5.71
CA ASN A 98 -29.53 -3.93 4.42
C ASN A 98 -28.31 -3.01 4.57
N GLN A 99 -28.24 -2.18 5.61
CA GLN A 99 -27.08 -1.34 5.88
C GLN A 99 -25.92 -2.17 6.45
N ILE A 100 -26.22 -3.10 7.36
CA ILE A 100 -25.24 -4.03 7.95
C ILE A 100 -24.61 -4.88 6.85
N GLU A 101 -25.42 -5.52 6.00
CA GLU A 101 -24.94 -6.37 4.91
C GLU A 101 -24.03 -5.61 3.93
N LYS A 102 -24.38 -4.36 3.60
CA LYS A 102 -23.53 -3.49 2.78
C LYS A 102 -22.22 -3.14 3.48
N GLN A 103 -22.23 -2.95 4.79
CA GLN A 103 -21.02 -2.67 5.55
C GLN A 103 -20.11 -3.90 5.62
N GLU A 104 -20.68 -5.07 5.92
CA GLU A 104 -19.96 -6.34 5.96
C GLU A 104 -19.32 -6.65 4.61
N SER A 105 -20.05 -6.49 3.51
CA SER A 105 -19.51 -6.69 2.15
C SER A 105 -18.32 -5.76 1.84
N ARG A 106 -18.37 -4.50 2.30
CA ARG A 106 -17.24 -3.54 2.13
C ARG A 106 -16.03 -3.94 2.97
N HIS A 107 -16.26 -4.43 4.19
CA HIS A 107 -15.18 -4.89 5.04
C HIS A 107 -14.56 -6.16 4.50
N GLU A 108 -15.36 -7.13 4.03
CA GLU A 108 -14.87 -8.39 3.47
C GLU A 108 -13.95 -8.13 2.27
N THR A 109 -14.40 -7.32 1.30
CA THR A 109 -13.57 -6.97 0.13
C THR A 109 -12.25 -6.30 0.52
N THR A 110 -12.25 -5.49 1.57
CA THR A 110 -11.03 -4.83 2.09
C THR A 110 -10.11 -5.82 2.78
N ILE A 111 -10.65 -6.73 3.58
CA ILE A 111 -9.91 -7.77 4.28
C ILE A 111 -9.27 -8.74 3.28
N GLU A 112 -10.02 -9.19 2.26
CA GLU A 112 -9.50 -10.04 1.19
C GLU A 112 -8.34 -9.39 0.44
N PHE A 113 -8.47 -8.10 0.12
CA PHE A 113 -7.40 -7.33 -0.51
C PHE A 113 -6.11 -7.36 0.32
N TYR A 114 -6.20 -7.06 1.62
CA TYR A 114 -5.03 -7.06 2.50
C TYR A 114 -4.46 -8.47 2.72
N ARG A 115 -5.31 -9.50 2.80
CA ARG A 115 -4.86 -10.90 2.87
C ARG A 115 -4.02 -11.27 1.66
N LYS A 116 -4.46 -10.90 0.45
CA LYS A 116 -3.73 -11.15 -0.78
C LYS A 116 -2.39 -10.42 -0.83
N GLU A 117 -2.39 -9.12 -0.49
CA GLU A 117 -1.15 -8.33 -0.43
C GLU A 117 -0.13 -8.93 0.57
N LEU A 118 -0.61 -9.39 1.73
CA LEU A 118 0.23 -10.03 2.74
C LEU A 118 0.81 -11.36 2.25
N GLN A 119 0.00 -12.16 1.55
CA GLN A 119 0.45 -13.42 0.97
C GLN A 119 1.51 -13.21 -0.11
N GLU A 120 1.32 -12.23 -1.00
CA GLU A 120 2.30 -11.87 -2.03
C GLU A 120 3.63 -11.41 -1.42
N ARG A 121 3.59 -10.57 -0.38
CA ARG A 121 4.79 -10.13 0.36
C ARG A 121 5.50 -11.29 1.05
N SER A 122 4.75 -12.21 1.65
CA SER A 122 5.31 -13.36 2.36
C SER A 122 6.04 -14.29 1.38
N LYS A 123 5.43 -14.59 0.22
CA LYS A 123 6.06 -15.38 -0.83
C LYS A 123 7.33 -14.73 -1.39
N LEU A 124 7.31 -13.40 -1.59
CA LEU A 124 8.49 -12.66 -2.03
C LEU A 124 9.63 -12.75 -1.01
N LEU A 125 9.31 -12.61 0.27
CA LEU A 125 10.28 -12.71 1.36
C LEU A 125 10.90 -14.12 1.42
N GLU A 126 10.07 -15.15 1.33
CA GLU A 126 10.51 -16.56 1.29
C GLU A 126 11.46 -16.80 0.11
N ASN A 127 11.09 -16.34 -1.09
CA ASN A 127 11.95 -16.45 -2.27
C ASN A 127 13.32 -15.77 -2.07
N GLN A 128 13.35 -14.59 -1.45
CA GLN A 128 14.61 -13.90 -1.14
C GLN A 128 15.46 -14.69 -0.15
N GLN A 129 14.85 -15.30 0.88
CA GLN A 129 15.56 -16.14 1.84
C GLN A 129 16.15 -17.38 1.17
N VAL A 130 15.38 -18.08 0.34
CA VAL A 130 15.85 -19.25 -0.41
C VAL A 130 17.03 -18.88 -1.32
N LEU A 131 16.90 -17.80 -2.10
CA LEU A 131 17.97 -17.31 -2.97
C LEU A 131 19.24 -16.91 -2.19
N ALA A 132 19.09 -16.28 -1.03
CA ALA A 132 20.22 -15.95 -0.15
C ALA A 132 20.92 -17.22 0.35
N LEU A 133 20.17 -18.23 0.78
CA LEU A 133 20.74 -19.50 1.23
C LEU A 133 21.45 -20.26 0.10
N GLU A 134 20.86 -20.31 -1.10
CA GLU A 134 21.45 -20.96 -2.27
C GLU A 134 22.72 -20.25 -2.74
N SER A 135 22.70 -18.91 -2.79
CA SER A 135 23.88 -18.13 -3.17
C SER A 135 25.01 -18.27 -2.15
N ASN A 136 24.71 -18.26 -0.85
CA ASN A 136 25.69 -18.52 0.21
C ASN A 136 26.30 -19.93 0.10
N LYS A 137 25.49 -20.96 -0.19
CA LYS A 137 26.00 -22.32 -0.44
C LYS A 137 26.94 -22.35 -1.65
N LYS A 138 26.61 -21.62 -2.71
CA LYS A 138 27.43 -21.53 -3.93
C LYS A 138 28.74 -20.78 -3.67
N ILE A 139 28.70 -19.68 -2.92
CA ILE A 139 29.89 -18.93 -2.51
C ILE A 139 30.84 -19.84 -1.74
N LYS A 140 30.33 -20.55 -0.71
CA LYS A 140 31.14 -21.49 0.07
C LYS A 140 31.84 -22.53 -0.80
N LYS A 141 31.13 -23.12 -1.77
CA LYS A 141 31.72 -24.09 -2.70
C LYS A 141 32.83 -23.48 -3.56
N LEU A 142 32.66 -22.25 -4.02
CA LEU A 142 33.69 -21.54 -4.81
C LEU A 142 34.89 -21.15 -3.94
N GLU A 143 34.67 -20.75 -2.70
CA GLU A 143 35.72 -20.47 -1.72
C GLU A 143 36.55 -21.72 -1.42
N ASP A 144 35.89 -22.86 -1.20
CA ASP A 144 36.55 -24.15 -0.99
C ASP A 144 37.40 -24.55 -2.21
N GLN A 145 36.87 -24.39 -3.43
CA GLN A 145 37.60 -24.65 -4.68
C GLN A 145 38.82 -23.72 -4.85
N LEU A 146 38.65 -22.43 -4.55
CA LEU A 146 39.74 -21.46 -4.63
C LEU A 146 40.85 -21.76 -3.62
N GLU A 147 40.49 -22.20 -2.42
CA GLU A 147 41.43 -22.61 -1.37
C GLU A 147 42.17 -23.90 -1.76
N GLU A 148 41.49 -24.88 -2.37
CA GLU A 148 42.13 -26.07 -2.94
C GLU A 148 43.14 -25.71 -4.05
N GLU A 149 42.76 -24.84 -4.99
CA GLU A 149 43.68 -24.37 -6.05
C GLU A 149 44.91 -23.64 -5.48
N ARG A 150 44.72 -22.80 -4.45
CA ARG A 150 45.83 -22.14 -3.74
C ARG A 150 46.77 -23.15 -3.09
N ARG A 151 46.22 -24.18 -2.43
CA ARG A 151 47.00 -25.25 -1.80
C ARG A 151 47.77 -26.08 -2.82
N LEU A 152 47.15 -26.42 -3.95
CA LEU A 152 47.80 -27.18 -5.03
C LEU A 152 48.92 -26.38 -5.69
N ASN A 153 48.71 -25.09 -5.98
CA ASN A 153 49.75 -24.22 -6.53
C ASN A 153 50.94 -24.05 -5.57
N TYR A 154 50.69 -23.92 -4.26
CA TYR A 154 51.76 -23.84 -3.26
C TYR A 154 52.52 -25.17 -3.07
N SER A 155 51.86 -26.31 -3.26
CA SER A 155 52.48 -27.64 -3.20
C SER A 155 53.39 -27.93 -4.40
N PHE A 156 53.17 -27.29 -5.55
CA PHE A 156 54.03 -27.50 -6.72
C PHE A 156 55.38 -26.78 -6.57
N ASP A 157 55.36 -25.54 -6.06
CA ASP A 157 56.57 -24.72 -5.86
C ASP A 157 57.51 -25.24 -4.75
N THR A 158 56.99 -25.97 -3.76
CA THR A 158 57.83 -26.55 -2.70
C THR A 158 58.54 -27.84 -3.14
N SER A 159 57.99 -28.59 -4.10
CA SER A 159 58.62 -29.82 -4.62
C SER A 159 59.85 -29.58 -5.51
N VAL A 160 59.98 -28.37 -6.07
CA VAL A 160 61.15 -27.97 -6.88
C VAL A 160 62.27 -27.40 -6.00
N ASN A 161 61.96 -26.95 -4.78
CA ASN A 161 62.94 -26.31 -3.89
C ASN A 161 63.79 -27.28 -3.04
N GLU A 162 63.46 -28.57 -2.95
CA GLU A 162 64.33 -29.54 -2.24
C GLU A 162 65.60 -29.91 -3.03
N ARG A 163 65.77 -29.45 -4.28
CA ARG A 163 66.93 -29.78 -5.11
C ARG A 163 67.88 -28.62 -5.44
N GLN A 164 67.67 -27.42 -4.91
CA GLN A 164 68.59 -26.30 -5.13
C GLN A 164 68.86 -25.52 -3.85
N ASN A 165 69.47 -26.19 -2.87
CA ASN A 165 70.28 -25.50 -1.88
C ASN A 165 71.67 -25.20 -2.49
N VAL A 166 71.74 -24.16 -3.31
CA VAL A 166 73.01 -23.51 -3.66
C VAL A 166 72.79 -22.00 -3.59
N ASN A 167 73.08 -21.47 -2.40
CA ASN A 167 73.59 -20.12 -2.11
C ASN A 167 73.55 -19.12 -3.29
N VAL A 168 72.52 -18.29 -3.35
CA VAL A 168 72.58 -17.02 -4.09
C VAL A 168 72.11 -15.91 -3.17
N GLN A 169 73.04 -14.99 -2.96
CA GLN A 169 73.00 -13.86 -2.07
C GLN A 169 71.85 -12.90 -2.39
N GLU A 170 71.22 -12.40 -1.32
CA GLU A 170 70.31 -11.27 -1.33
C GLU A 170 70.92 -10.07 -2.07
N ALA A 171 70.27 -9.65 -3.16
CA ALA A 171 70.51 -8.34 -3.75
C ALA A 171 69.36 -7.42 -3.29
N THR A 172 69.64 -6.62 -2.27
CA THR A 172 68.84 -5.45 -1.89
C THR A 172 68.74 -4.49 -3.08
N PHE A 173 67.54 -4.34 -3.65
CA PHE A 173 67.22 -3.24 -4.57
C PHE A 173 66.24 -2.27 -3.89
N THR A 174 66.78 -1.13 -3.50
CA THR A 174 66.10 0.09 -3.09
C THR A 174 65.23 0.65 -4.21
N GLY A 175 63.94 0.84 -3.92
CA GLY A 175 63.03 1.67 -4.71
C GLY A 175 61.98 2.27 -3.79
N GLU A 176 62.09 3.58 -3.52
CA GLU A 176 61.12 4.37 -2.77
C GLU A 176 59.73 4.27 -3.39
N SER A 177 58.74 3.84 -2.60
CA SER A 177 57.35 4.24 -2.80
C SER A 177 56.83 4.81 -1.48
N LYS A 178 56.50 6.10 -1.50
CA LYS A 178 55.92 6.83 -0.37
C LYS A 178 54.69 6.12 0.16
N ASP A 179 54.78 5.71 1.43
CA ASP A 179 53.65 5.46 2.31
C ASP A 179 52.71 6.68 2.33
N THR A 180 51.41 6.40 2.21
CA THR A 180 50.38 7.25 2.82
C THR A 180 49.54 6.33 3.70
N ASP A 181 49.58 6.64 4.98
CA ASP A 181 49.06 5.89 6.12
C ASP A 181 47.56 5.53 6.01
N GLN A 182 47.16 4.38 6.57
CA GLN A 182 46.57 4.30 7.92
C GLN A 182 45.98 2.90 8.14
N GLN A 183 46.64 2.14 9.00
CA GLN A 183 46.05 0.99 9.70
C GLN A 183 44.88 1.48 10.54
N GLN A 184 43.74 0.80 10.46
CA GLN A 184 42.74 0.81 11.51
C GLN A 184 42.57 -0.63 11.98
N GLU A 185 42.95 -0.87 13.23
CA GLU A 185 42.84 -2.14 13.95
C GLU A 185 41.40 -2.67 13.87
N TRP A 186 41.25 -3.93 13.45
CA TRP A 186 40.02 -4.68 13.69
C TRP A 186 40.26 -5.52 14.95
N GLU A 187 39.66 -5.08 16.05
CA GLU A 187 39.57 -5.84 17.30
C GLU A 187 38.94 -7.21 17.03
N GLN A 188 39.52 -8.27 17.58
CA GLN A 188 38.94 -9.61 17.52
C GLN A 188 37.64 -9.66 18.34
N PRO A 189 36.56 -10.27 17.81
CA PRO A 189 35.35 -10.45 18.61
C PRO A 189 35.63 -11.45 19.73
N THR A 190 35.41 -10.99 20.97
CA THR A 190 35.51 -11.82 22.18
C THR A 190 34.37 -12.84 22.19
N GLU A 191 34.72 -14.10 22.40
CA GLU A 191 33.82 -15.24 22.58
C GLU A 191 32.94 -15.04 23.83
N VAL A 192 31.68 -14.67 23.61
CA VAL A 192 30.68 -14.59 24.69
C VAL A 192 30.11 -15.98 24.89
N GLN A 193 30.45 -16.60 26.01
CA GLN A 193 29.92 -17.90 26.42
C GLN A 193 28.40 -17.84 26.59
N HIS A 194 27.69 -18.68 25.83
CA HIS A 194 26.28 -18.95 26.04
C HIS A 194 26.13 -19.85 27.27
N LYS A 195 25.42 -19.35 28.30
CA LYS A 195 24.94 -20.17 29.40
C LYS A 195 23.74 -20.99 28.93
N ASP A 196 23.86 -22.30 29.11
CA ASP A 196 22.79 -23.32 29.09
C ASP A 196 21.52 -22.85 29.81
N ILE A 197 20.31 -23.15 29.30
CA ILE A 197 19.21 -23.96 29.91
C ILE A 197 18.15 -24.29 28.81
N PRO A 198 17.24 -25.29 28.96
CA PRO A 198 17.34 -26.65 28.42
C PRO A 198 16.27 -27.00 27.34
N GLU A 199 16.45 -28.16 26.69
CA GLU A 199 15.44 -28.81 25.83
C GLU A 199 14.13 -29.10 26.59
N GLU A 200 13.00 -28.62 26.06
CA GLU A 200 11.67 -29.14 26.36
C GLU A 200 11.04 -29.75 25.10
N LYS A 201 11.19 -31.08 25.03
CA LYS A 201 10.25 -32.10 24.54
C LYS A 201 9.40 -31.77 23.30
N GLU A 202 9.81 -32.40 22.21
CA GLU A 202 8.93 -32.86 21.14
C GLU A 202 7.74 -33.64 21.71
N ASN A 203 6.53 -33.28 21.25
CA ASN A 203 5.50 -34.19 20.75
C ASN A 203 4.22 -33.39 20.50
N GLU A 204 3.87 -33.16 19.23
CA GLU A 204 2.51 -33.38 18.74
C GLU A 204 2.50 -33.40 17.21
N ASN A 205 2.06 -34.55 16.67
CA ASN A 205 1.94 -34.87 15.26
C ASN A 205 1.04 -33.88 14.50
N LEU A 206 1.54 -33.34 13.39
CA LEU A 206 0.69 -32.86 12.29
C LEU A 206 1.17 -33.54 11.00
N ASN A 207 0.43 -34.56 10.58
CA ASN A 207 0.55 -35.17 9.27
C ASN A 207 0.07 -34.17 8.21
N GLU A 208 0.99 -33.61 7.43
CA GLU A 208 0.66 -32.94 6.17
C GLU A 208 1.01 -33.85 4.99
N GLU A 209 0.00 -34.15 4.20
CA GLU A 209 0.07 -34.94 2.98
C GLU A 209 0.64 -34.08 1.84
N PRO A 210 1.57 -34.58 1.00
CA PRO A 210 2.20 -33.75 -0.04
C PRO A 210 1.27 -33.53 -1.23
N SER A 211 0.91 -32.27 -1.51
CA SER A 211 0.22 -31.89 -2.75
C SER A 211 1.19 -31.89 -3.94
N THR A 212 0.97 -32.79 -4.89
CA THR A 212 1.69 -32.84 -6.18
C THR A 212 1.33 -31.62 -7.03
N ILE A 213 2.33 -30.82 -7.37
CA ILE A 213 2.23 -29.72 -8.35
C ILE A 213 2.36 -30.32 -9.75
N ASP A 214 1.30 -30.28 -10.54
CA ASP A 214 1.34 -30.58 -11.98
C ASP A 214 1.79 -29.33 -12.75
N ASP A 215 2.98 -29.39 -13.31
CA ASP A 215 3.50 -28.49 -14.35
C ASP A 215 2.67 -28.65 -15.63
N LYS A 216 1.79 -27.69 -15.96
CA LYS A 216 1.31 -27.39 -17.33
C LYS A 216 0.25 -26.28 -17.35
N GLN A 217 0.64 -25.00 -17.23
CA GLN A 217 -0.16 -23.88 -17.76
C GLN A 217 0.75 -22.71 -18.15
N PHE A 218 1.48 -22.86 -19.26
CA PHE A 218 1.91 -21.70 -20.06
C PHE A 218 1.05 -21.71 -21.32
N GLU A 219 0.05 -20.83 -21.38
CA GLU A 219 -0.58 -20.45 -22.64
C GLU A 219 -0.13 -19.04 -23.01
N GLU A 220 0.28 -18.96 -24.27
CA GLU A 220 0.82 -17.83 -25.01
C GLU A 220 -0.29 -16.79 -25.24
N ILE A 221 -0.05 -15.52 -24.88
CA ILE A 221 -1.00 -14.43 -25.17
C ILE A 221 -0.52 -13.70 -26.41
N ASP A 222 -1.29 -13.83 -27.49
CA ASP A 222 -1.14 -13.10 -28.75
C ASP A 222 -1.26 -11.58 -28.51
N ASN A 223 -0.26 -10.83 -28.98
CA ASN A 223 -0.26 -9.38 -28.97
C ASN A 223 -0.95 -8.84 -30.23
N GLU A 224 -2.19 -8.40 -30.11
CA GLU A 224 -2.87 -7.62 -31.14
C GLU A 224 -2.57 -6.12 -30.93
N TYR A 225 -1.86 -5.53 -31.89
CA TYR A 225 -1.48 -4.12 -31.92
C TYR A 225 -2.71 -3.22 -32.14
N GLU A 226 -3.17 -2.54 -31.10
CA GLU A 226 -4.02 -1.34 -31.24
C GLU A 226 -3.17 -0.07 -31.08
N ASP A 227 -3.04 0.65 -32.18
CA ASP A 227 -2.40 1.95 -32.33
C ASP A 227 -3.16 3.00 -31.49
N LYS A 228 -2.65 3.33 -30.29
CA LYS A 228 -3.17 4.39 -29.42
C LYS A 228 -2.03 5.33 -29.03
N GLU A 229 -2.11 6.56 -29.56
CA GLU A 229 -1.22 7.69 -29.32
C GLU A 229 -0.58 7.71 -27.92
N GLU A 230 0.75 7.63 -27.88
CA GLU A 230 1.58 7.74 -26.68
C GLU A 230 1.29 9.03 -25.92
N LYS A 231 0.68 8.92 -24.73
CA LYS A 231 0.71 9.98 -23.73
C LYS A 231 1.91 9.76 -22.81
N PRO A 232 2.74 10.78 -22.54
CA PRO A 232 3.91 10.60 -21.69
C PRO A 232 3.49 10.16 -20.29
N PRO A 233 4.25 9.25 -19.64
CA PRO A 233 3.91 8.72 -18.34
C PRO A 233 3.82 9.85 -17.31
N LYS A 234 2.72 9.87 -16.55
CA LYS A 234 2.51 10.86 -15.50
C LYS A 234 3.59 10.68 -14.44
N LYS A 235 4.43 11.70 -14.25
CA LYS A 235 5.49 11.74 -13.24
C LYS A 235 4.95 11.31 -11.87
N GLY A 236 5.62 10.32 -11.27
CA GLY A 236 5.23 9.74 -9.99
C GLY A 236 5.34 10.73 -8.83
N PHE A 237 4.75 10.36 -7.69
CA PHE A 237 4.76 11.13 -6.45
C PHE A 237 6.18 11.58 -6.04
N TRP A 238 7.16 10.70 -6.19
CA TRP A 238 8.57 10.97 -5.88
C TRP A 238 9.22 11.98 -6.81
N SER A 239 8.90 11.94 -8.11
CA SER A 239 9.40 12.90 -9.11
C SER A 239 8.93 14.33 -8.86
N ARG A 240 7.81 14.51 -8.13
CA ARG A 240 7.30 15.82 -7.72
C ARG A 240 7.97 16.37 -6.46
N LEU A 241 8.48 15.48 -5.61
CA LEU A 241 9.06 15.83 -4.31
C LEU A 241 10.56 16.14 -4.41
N PHE A 242 11.28 15.42 -5.26
CA PHE A 242 12.73 15.55 -5.37
C PHE A 242 13.22 16.13 -6.70
N GLY A 243 12.29 16.43 -7.62
CA GLY A 243 12.63 16.89 -8.97
C GLY A 243 13.41 15.84 -9.76
N ASN A 244 13.65 16.11 -11.04
CA ASN A 244 14.71 15.44 -11.79
C ASN A 244 15.98 16.25 -11.65
#